data_AF-A0A562Q8G6-F1
#
_entry.id   AF-A0A562Q8G6-F1
#
_cell.length_a   1.000
_cell.length_b   1.000
_cell.length_c   1.000
_cell.angle_alpha   90.00
_cell.angle_beta   90.00
_cell.angle_gamma   90.00
#
_symmetry.space_group_name_H-M   'P 1'
#
loop_
_entity.id
_entity.type
_entity.pdbx_description
1 polymer ?
#
loop_
_entity_poly.entity_id
_entity_poly.type
_entity_poly.pdbx_seq_one_letter_code
_entity_poly.pdbx_strand_id
1 'polypeptide(L)'
;MSKVLFKLDPNPTFDAVVSIPVPGSGKADVRFTFKHRSKSELAEFTNANKDLDDVSLIQEIASGWELDDEFNAENIGRLVENYIGSGSAIYIKYLEELYQAKRLN
;
A
#
# COMPACT_ATOMS: atom_id res chain seq x y z
N MET A 1 -3.16 24.60 13.81
CA MET A 1 -2.13 24.33 12.78
C MET A 1 -1.15 23.32 13.35
N SER A 2 -1.47 22.03 13.23
CA SER A 2 -0.66 20.97 13.82
C SER A 2 0.70 20.91 13.11
N LYS A 3 1.74 21.20 13.88
CA LYS A 3 3.14 21.24 13.48
C LYS A 3 3.55 19.87 12.92
N VAL A 4 3.88 19.81 11.63
CA VAL A 4 4.55 18.65 11.06
C VAL A 4 5.93 18.59 11.73
N LEU A 5 6.05 17.71 12.72
CA LEU A 5 7.29 17.54 13.46
C LEU A 5 8.22 16.69 12.58
N PHE A 6 9.08 17.36 11.81
CA PHE A 6 10.14 16.71 11.03
C PHE A 6 11.04 15.94 12.01
N LYS A 7 10.88 14.62 12.08
CA LYS A 7 11.74 13.70 12.86
C LYS A 7 12.60 12.91 11.87
N LEU A 8 13.87 12.69 12.23
CA LEU A 8 14.80 11.87 11.45
C LEU A 8 14.33 10.41 11.31
N ASP A 9 13.53 9.94 12.28
CA ASP A 9 12.71 8.73 12.18
C ASP A 9 11.35 9.11 11.60
N PRO A 10 11.09 8.87 10.31
CA PRO A 10 9.75 8.97 9.76
C PRO A 10 8.82 8.02 10.54
N ASN A 11 7.54 8.39 10.67
CA ASN A 11 6.55 7.44 11.18
C ASN A 11 6.67 6.13 10.38
N PRO A 12 6.70 4.97 11.03
CA PRO A 12 6.92 3.69 10.37
C PRO A 12 5.78 3.34 9.41
N THR A 13 4.66 4.07 9.46
CA THR A 13 3.49 3.89 8.63
C THR A 13 2.92 5.22 8.12
N PHE A 14 2.23 5.17 6.99
CA PHE A 14 1.51 6.29 6.38
C PHE A 14 0.20 5.82 5.76
N ASP A 15 -0.82 6.67 5.77
CA ASP A 15 -2.13 6.35 5.18
C ASP A 15 -2.23 6.88 3.76
N ALA A 16 -2.71 6.05 2.83
CA ALA A 16 -2.93 6.45 1.44
C ALA A 16 -4.22 5.86 0.87
N VAL A 17 -4.88 6.63 0.01
CA VAL A 17 -6.13 6.22 -0.64
C VAL A 17 -5.79 5.49 -1.94
N VAL A 18 -6.16 4.21 -2.02
CA VAL A 18 -5.98 3.36 -3.19
C VAL A 18 -7.30 3.25 -3.94
N SER A 19 -7.29 3.65 -5.22
CA SER A 19 -8.44 3.44 -6.12
C SER A 19 -8.39 2.03 -6.71
N ILE A 20 -9.15 1.11 -6.14
CA ILE A 20 -9.28 -0.27 -6.61
C ILE A 20 -10.21 -0.30 -7.83
N PRO A 21 -9.78 -0.83 -8.99
CA PRO A 21 -10.65 -0.97 -10.15
C PRO A 21 -11.70 -2.06 -9.90
N VAL A 22 -12.97 -1.70 -10.02
CA VAL A 22 -14.11 -2.62 -9.88
C VAL A 22 -14.67 -2.93 -11.27
N PRO A 23 -14.62 -4.20 -11.71
CA PRO A 23 -15.24 -4.61 -12.98
C PRO A 23 -16.71 -4.19 -13.04
N GLY A 24 -17.06 -3.36 -14.02
CA GLY A 24 -18.45 -2.93 -14.27
C GLY A 24 -18.99 -1.77 -13.42
N SER A 25 -18.31 -1.36 -12.34
CA SER A 25 -18.78 -0.27 -11.45
C SER A 25 -17.80 0.90 -11.30
N GLY A 26 -16.59 0.80 -11.90
CA GLY A 26 -15.63 1.91 -11.96
C GLY A 26 -14.45 1.72 -11.01
N LYS A 27 -14.26 2.64 -10.05
CA LYS A 27 -13.16 2.62 -9.09
C LYS A 27 -13.72 2.81 -7.67
N ALA A 28 -13.25 2.00 -6.73
CA ALA A 28 -13.56 2.14 -5.31
C ALA A 28 -12.33 2.66 -4.57
N ASP A 29 -12.50 3.76 -3.85
CA ASP A 29 -11.41 4.36 -3.08
C ASP A 29 -11.38 3.74 -1.67
N VAL A 30 -10.28 3.06 -1.36
CA VAL A 30 -10.05 2.40 -0.06
C VAL A 30 -8.82 3.01 0.58
N ARG A 31 -8.92 3.44 1.85
CA ARG A 31 -7.75 3.92 2.58
C ARG A 31 -6.97 2.74 3.13
N PHE A 32 -5.68 2.69 2.82
CA PHE A 32 -4.73 1.72 3.33
C PHE A 32 -3.70 2.40 4.21
N THR A 33 -3.28 1.71 5.27
CA THR A 33 -2.15 2.09 6.10
C THR A 33 -0.93 1.30 5.64
N PHE A 34 -0.01 1.96 4.96
CA PHE A 34 1.23 1.39 4.44
C PHE A 34 2.39 1.56 5.41
N LYS A 35 3.38 0.66 5.32
CA LYS A 35 4.65 0.76 6.05
C LYS A 35 5.64 1.59 5.24
N HIS A 36 6.21 2.62 5.83
CA HIS A 36 7.23 3.42 5.16
C HIS A 36 8.52 2.60 5.00
N ARG A 37 9.10 2.61 3.80
CA ARG A 37 10.42 2.03 3.51
C ARG A 37 11.29 3.06 2.81
N SER A 38 12.58 3.05 3.12
CA SER A 38 13.57 3.86 2.42
C SER A 38 13.80 3.35 1.00
N LYS A 39 14.43 4.17 0.15
CA LYS A 39 14.72 3.80 -1.24
C LYS A 39 15.53 2.49 -1.34
N SER A 40 16.52 2.30 -0.46
CA SER A 40 17.37 1.10 -0.47
C SER A 40 16.57 -0.14 -0.08
N GLU A 41 15.77 -0.04 0.98
CA GLU A 41 14.89 -1.14 1.44
C GLU A 41 13.82 -1.48 0.42
N LEU A 42 13.25 -0.49 -0.27
CA LEU A 42 12.28 -0.72 -1.33
C LEU A 42 12.92 -1.46 -2.51
N ALA A 43 14.13 -1.07 -2.93
CA ALA A 43 14.84 -1.73 -4.02
C ALA A 43 15.23 -3.18 -3.65
N GLU A 44 15.66 -3.41 -2.41
CA GLU A 44 15.93 -4.76 -1.90
C GLU A 44 14.65 -5.58 -1.80
N PHE A 45 13.57 -5.00 -1.26
CA PHE A 45 12.27 -5.65 -1.16
C PHE A 45 11.73 -6.04 -2.53
N THR A 46 11.66 -5.11 -3.49
CA THR A 46 11.21 -5.42 -4.86
C THR A 46 12.11 -6.47 -5.51
N ASN A 47 13.41 -6.50 -5.22
CA ASN A 47 14.28 -7.55 -5.77
C ASN A 47 14.12 -8.91 -5.11
N ALA A 48 13.93 -8.95 -3.79
CA ALA A 48 13.76 -10.17 -3.02
C ALA A 48 12.35 -10.77 -3.17
N ASN A 49 11.36 -9.96 -3.53
CA ASN A 49 9.94 -10.34 -3.53
C ASN A 49 9.31 -10.28 -4.92
N LYS A 50 10.10 -10.45 -6.00
CA LYS A 50 9.58 -10.48 -7.38
C LYS A 50 8.60 -11.62 -7.63
N ASP A 51 8.75 -12.69 -6.88
CA ASP A 51 7.97 -13.92 -6.99
C ASP A 51 6.95 -14.08 -5.85
N LEU A 52 6.75 -13.06 -5.01
CA LEU A 52 5.68 -13.10 -4.02
C LEU A 52 4.31 -12.94 -4.69
N ASP A 53 3.35 -13.75 -4.26
CA ASP A 53 1.94 -13.54 -4.56
C ASP A 53 1.47 -12.18 -4.03
N ASP A 54 0.45 -11.62 -4.71
CA ASP A 54 -0.14 -10.33 -4.39
C ASP A 54 -0.56 -10.23 -2.91
N VAL A 55 -1.09 -11.32 -2.34
CA VAL A 55 -1.53 -11.36 -0.93
C VAL A 55 -0.37 -11.13 0.03
N SER A 56 0.71 -11.89 -0.14
CA SER A 56 1.91 -11.78 0.68
C SER A 56 2.56 -10.42 0.52
N LEU A 57 2.58 -9.90 -0.71
CA LEU A 57 3.12 -8.58 -1.01
C LEU A 57 2.32 -7.47 -0.31
N ILE A 58 0.97 -7.53 -0.34
CA ILE A 58 0.11 -6.57 0.36
C ILE A 58 0.31 -6.64 1.87
N GLN A 59 0.41 -7.84 2.47
CA GLN A 59 0.68 -7.98 3.90
C GLN A 59 2.05 -7.42 4.33
N GLU A 60 3.03 -7.48 3.42
CA GLU A 60 4.35 -6.94 3.66
C GLU A 60 4.38 -5.42 3.61
N ILE A 61 3.69 -4.81 2.65
CA ILE A 61 3.70 -3.34 2.44
C ILE A 61 2.64 -2.60 3.24
N ALA A 62 1.51 -3.23 3.57
CA ALA A 62 0.43 -2.65 4.35
C ALA A 62 0.33 -3.28 5.74
N SER A 63 -0.08 -2.47 6.72
CA SER A 63 -0.35 -2.91 8.09
C SER A 63 -1.84 -2.89 8.43
N GLY A 64 -2.68 -2.32 7.56
CA GLY A 64 -4.11 -2.21 7.78
C GLY A 64 -4.82 -1.51 6.62
N TRP A 65 -6.15 -1.51 6.69
CA TRP A 65 -7.04 -0.78 5.80
C TRP A 65 -8.24 -0.22 6.58
N GLU A 66 -8.94 0.73 5.98
CA GLU A 66 -10.19 1.30 6.51
C GLU A 66 -11.40 0.60 5.85
N LEU A 67 -11.48 -0.73 6.04
CA LEU A 67 -12.60 -1.57 5.64
C LEU A 67 -13.30 -2.14 6.88
N ASP A 68 -14.55 -2.56 6.71
CA ASP A 68 -15.32 -3.24 7.75
C ASP A 68 -14.74 -4.64 8.05
N ASP A 69 -14.10 -5.24 7.05
CA ASP A 69 -13.38 -6.51 7.16
C ASP A 69 -12.00 -6.35 7.82
N GLU A 70 -11.56 -7.35 8.59
CA GLU A 70 -10.22 -7.35 9.19
C GLU A 70 -9.10 -7.48 8.13
N PHE A 71 -7.98 -6.79 8.36
CA PHE A 71 -6.79 -6.91 7.52
C PHE A 71 -6.05 -8.23 7.81
N ASN A 72 -6.40 -9.29 7.08
CA ASN A 72 -5.79 -10.61 7.19
C ASN A 72 -5.59 -11.25 5.80
N ALA A 73 -4.79 -12.32 5.72
CA ALA A 73 -4.47 -12.98 4.45
C ALA A 73 -5.71 -13.46 3.69
N GLU A 74 -6.73 -13.92 4.40
CA GLU A 74 -7.96 -14.45 3.80
C GLU A 74 -8.75 -13.34 3.11
N ASN A 75 -8.98 -12.21 3.78
CA ASN A 75 -9.69 -11.07 3.23
C ASN A 75 -8.91 -10.38 2.12
N ILE A 76 -7.57 -10.32 2.24
CA ILE A 76 -6.71 -9.80 1.16
C ILE A 76 -6.80 -10.72 -0.06
N GLY A 77 -6.77 -12.03 0.13
CA GLY A 77 -7.00 -13.02 -0.92
C GLY A 77 -8.34 -12.80 -1.62
N ARG A 78 -9.43 -12.66 -0.85
CA ARG A 78 -10.76 -12.34 -1.39
C ARG A 78 -10.77 -11.03 -2.19
N LEU A 79 -10.04 -10.01 -1.74
CA LEU A 79 -9.96 -8.73 -2.46
C LEU A 79 -9.23 -8.88 -3.79
N VAL A 80 -8.10 -9.59 -3.81
CA VAL A 80 -7.33 -9.84 -5.03
C VAL A 80 -8.10 -10.74 -6.01
N GLU A 81 -8.79 -11.76 -5.52
CA GLU A 81 -9.60 -12.67 -6.33
C GLU A 81 -10.86 -12.00 -6.91
N ASN A 82 -11.61 -11.24 -6.10
CA ASN A 82 -12.84 -10.57 -6.55
C ASN A 82 -12.55 -9.36 -7.44
N TYR A 83 -11.43 -8.67 -7.21
CA TYR A 83 -11.06 -7.45 -7.93
C TYR A 83 -9.72 -7.64 -8.64
N ILE A 84 -9.80 -8.19 -9.85
CA ILE A 84 -8.63 -8.41 -10.71
C ILE A 84 -7.92 -7.06 -10.96
N GLY A 85 -6.66 -6.97 -10.54
CA GLY A 85 -5.84 -5.76 -10.64
C GLY A 85 -5.80 -4.89 -9.38
N SER A 86 -6.51 -5.28 -8.31
CA SER A 86 -6.42 -4.62 -7.00
C SER A 86 -5.00 -4.70 -6.41
N GLY A 87 -4.34 -5.87 -6.48
CA GLY A 87 -2.96 -6.04 -6.01
C GLY A 87 -1.99 -5.08 -6.68
N SER A 88 -2.00 -5.03 -8.02
CA SER A 88 -1.23 -4.06 -8.80
C SER A 88 -1.56 -2.62 -8.45
N ALA A 89 -2.84 -2.26 -8.27
CA ALA A 89 -3.25 -0.90 -7.93
C ALA A 89 -2.72 -0.47 -6.55
N ILE A 90 -2.80 -1.36 -5.55
CA ILE A 90 -2.26 -1.14 -4.21
C ILE A 90 -0.74 -0.94 -4.28
N TYR A 91 -0.04 -1.82 -4.99
CA TYR A 91 1.42 -1.75 -5.12
C TYR A 91 1.88 -0.48 -5.84
N ILE A 92 1.25 -0.12 -6.96
CA ILE A 92 1.56 1.11 -7.69
C ILE A 92 1.34 2.33 -6.80
N LYS A 93 0.21 2.38 -6.08
CA LYS A 93 -0.11 3.51 -5.20
C LYS A 93 0.92 3.63 -4.07
N TYR A 94 1.32 2.51 -3.47
CA TYR A 94 2.39 2.47 -2.47
C TYR A 94 3.71 3.05 -3.00
N LEU A 95 4.13 2.63 -4.20
CA LEU A 95 5.33 3.18 -4.84
C LEU A 95 5.20 4.69 -5.09
N GLU A 96 4.05 5.13 -5.61
CA GLU A 96 3.79 6.55 -5.89
C GLU A 96 3.92 7.40 -4.63
N GLU A 97 3.39 6.97 -3.49
CA GLU A 97 3.48 7.70 -2.23
C GLU A 97 4.94 7.80 -1.73
N LEU A 98 5.69 6.69 -1.80
CA LEU A 98 7.11 6.68 -1.46
C LEU A 98 7.95 7.59 -2.39
N TYR A 99 7.62 7.64 -3.69
CA TYR A 99 8.30 8.52 -4.65
C TYR A 99 7.81 9.97 -4.62
N GLN A 100 6.53 10.24 -4.31
CA GLN A 100 5.97 11.59 -4.20
C GLN A 100 6.43 12.30 -2.94
N ALA A 101 6.60 11.59 -1.81
CA ALA A 101 7.26 12.13 -0.62
C ALA A 101 8.65 12.72 -0.94
N LYS A 102 9.31 12.23 -2.00
CA LYS A 102 10.62 12.70 -2.46
C LYS A 102 10.59 14.02 -3.24
N ARG A 103 9.43 14.52 -3.68
CA ARG A 103 9.30 15.78 -4.47
C ARG A 103 9.15 17.05 -3.60
N LEU A 104 9.05 16.91 -2.29
CA LEU A 104 8.96 18.04 -1.33
C LEU A 104 10.30 18.30 -0.62
N ASN A 105 11.39 18.40 -1.37
CA ASN A 105 12.69 18.82 -0.82
C ASN A 105 13.34 19.90 -1.69
#